data_AF-A0A2D5UI95-F1
#
_entry.id   AF-A0A2D5UI95-F1
#
_cell.length_a   1.000
_cell.length_b   1.000
_cell.length_c   1.000
_cell.angle_alpha   90.00
_cell.angle_beta   90.00
_cell.angle_gamma   90.00
#
_symmetry.space_group_name_H-M   'P 1'
#
loop_
_entity.id
_entity.type
_entity.pdbx_description
1 polymer ?
#
loop_
_entity_poly.entity_id
_entity_poly.type
_entity_poly.pdbx_seq_one_letter_code
_entity_poly.pdbx_strand_id
1 'polypeptide(L)'
;MTQAIKILSVNISKKKGTIKKPVNSISLTDVGVESDAHSGPWNRQVSMLGVESIGKSSKEAGREISYGEFAENITTHGIELYKTLPLDRFYNNNVELEVTQIGKKCHGTNCEIFREVGNCVMPKEGIFARVVRQGQVKAGDELKYNPRIIKSTVITLSDRAYQGIYTDKSGKQIEKRLKEFWKSIDRQSEVDYVLIPDNANLLKQSIQKAIENHSDFIFTTGGTGIGPKDITPEVVAPMLEKQLSGIMDLIRIKYGAEKPAALLSRSIAGVIDQTNVYCLPGSSKAVNEYLDEILKTVTHSLYMIHQLDIH
;
A
#
# COMPACT_ATOMS: atom_id res chain seq x y z
N MET A 1 -4.39 -3.90 -17.47
CA MET A 1 -4.57 -5.25 -18.05
C MET A 1 -3.94 -6.25 -17.10
N THR A 2 -4.69 -7.26 -16.66
CA THR A 2 -4.15 -8.35 -15.83
C THR A 2 -3.18 -9.18 -16.65
N GLN A 3 -1.93 -9.28 -16.20
CA GLN A 3 -0.89 -10.09 -16.85
C GLN A 3 -0.87 -11.49 -16.24
N ALA A 4 -0.75 -12.54 -17.05
CA ALA A 4 -0.57 -13.90 -16.52
C ALA A 4 0.93 -14.15 -16.24
N ILE A 5 1.19 -14.87 -15.14
CA ILE A 5 2.50 -15.42 -14.81
C ILE A 5 2.37 -16.93 -14.67
N LYS A 6 3.41 -17.67 -15.03
CA LYS A 6 3.46 -19.12 -14.94
C LYS A 6 4.31 -19.55 -13.75
N ILE A 7 3.84 -20.54 -13.00
CA ILE A 7 4.64 -21.22 -11.97
C ILE A 7 5.54 -22.23 -12.67
N LEU A 8 6.86 -22.07 -12.54
CA LEU A 8 7.84 -23.00 -13.09
C LEU A 8 8.25 -24.07 -12.07
N SER A 9 8.28 -23.71 -10.79
CA SER A 9 8.60 -24.64 -9.71
C SER A 9 7.93 -24.23 -8.41
N VAL A 10 7.66 -25.23 -7.57
CA VAL A 10 7.29 -25.03 -6.18
C VAL A 10 8.27 -25.80 -5.29
N ASN A 11 8.77 -25.15 -4.25
CA ASN A 11 9.92 -25.63 -3.50
C ASN A 11 9.67 -25.56 -1.99
N ILE A 12 10.18 -26.55 -1.25
CA ILE A 12 10.12 -26.58 0.23
C ILE A 12 11.49 -26.93 0.82
N SER A 13 11.72 -26.54 2.07
CA SER A 13 12.86 -27.02 2.87
C SER A 13 12.40 -27.54 4.23
N LYS A 14 13.00 -28.65 4.69
CA LYS A 14 12.70 -29.25 6.00
C LYS A 14 13.38 -28.54 7.17
N LYS A 15 14.40 -27.71 6.90
CA LYS A 15 15.17 -26.97 7.92
C LYS A 15 15.36 -25.53 7.48
N LYS A 16 15.35 -24.60 8.44
CA LYS A 16 15.70 -23.19 8.17
C LYS A 16 17.18 -23.09 7.80
N GLY A 17 17.51 -22.16 6.90
CA GLY A 17 18.90 -21.91 6.47
C GLY A 17 19.46 -22.90 5.44
N THR A 18 18.66 -23.86 4.97
CA THR A 18 19.03 -24.74 3.84
C THR A 18 18.31 -24.32 2.56
N ILE A 19 18.86 -24.69 1.41
CA ILE A 19 18.17 -24.56 0.12
C ILE A 19 16.81 -25.26 0.13
N LYS A 20 15.85 -24.72 -0.63
CA LYS A 20 14.57 -25.40 -0.90
C LYS A 20 14.75 -26.29 -2.12
N LYS A 21 14.07 -27.43 -2.14
CA LYS A 21 14.10 -28.38 -3.24
C LYS A 21 12.73 -28.44 -3.94
N PRO A 22 12.70 -28.60 -5.27
CA PRO A 22 11.45 -28.77 -6.00
C PRO A 22 10.61 -29.94 -5.48
N VAL A 23 9.30 -29.75 -5.46
CA VAL A 23 8.29 -30.77 -5.16
C VAL A 23 7.16 -30.70 -6.17
N ASN A 24 6.33 -31.74 -6.26
CA ASN A 24 5.25 -31.80 -7.25
C ASN A 24 4.17 -30.73 -7.04
N SER A 25 3.89 -30.38 -5.80
CA SER A 25 2.87 -29.40 -5.42
C SER A 25 3.12 -28.90 -4.00
N ILE A 26 2.61 -27.72 -3.66
CA ILE A 26 2.61 -27.18 -2.30
C ILE A 26 1.20 -26.77 -1.87
N SER A 27 0.85 -27.01 -0.62
CA SER A 27 -0.37 -26.51 0.02
C SER A 27 -0.08 -25.16 0.67
N LEU A 28 -0.89 -24.16 0.32
CA LEU A 28 -0.82 -22.79 0.84
C LEU A 28 -1.92 -22.60 1.88
N THR A 29 -1.50 -22.30 3.10
CA THR A 29 -2.34 -22.14 4.29
C THR A 29 -2.25 -20.72 4.83
N ASP A 30 -3.05 -20.37 5.83
CA ASP A 30 -3.00 -19.09 6.55
C ASP A 30 -1.70 -18.85 7.32
N VAL A 31 -0.83 -19.85 7.44
CA VAL A 31 0.53 -19.75 8.00
C VAL A 31 1.63 -19.99 6.97
N GLY A 32 1.28 -20.00 5.67
CA GLY A 32 2.21 -20.20 4.56
C GLY A 32 2.25 -21.62 4.01
N VAL A 33 3.44 -22.06 3.59
CA VAL A 33 3.59 -23.34 2.90
C VAL A 33 3.62 -24.50 3.90
N GLU A 34 2.66 -25.42 3.78
CA GLU A 34 2.60 -26.62 4.62
C GLU A 34 3.90 -27.44 4.52
N SER A 35 4.39 -27.94 5.65
CA SER A 35 5.65 -28.70 5.75
C SER A 35 6.93 -27.93 5.38
N ASP A 36 6.86 -26.60 5.19
CA ASP A 36 8.05 -25.77 5.04
C ASP A 36 8.55 -25.22 6.38
N ALA A 37 9.87 -25.22 6.55
CA ALA A 37 10.52 -24.73 7.77
C ALA A 37 10.31 -23.22 8.03
N HIS A 38 9.86 -22.44 7.03
CA HIS A 38 9.56 -21.02 7.14
C HIS A 38 8.04 -20.75 7.20
N SER A 39 7.22 -21.75 7.51
CA SER A 39 5.81 -21.52 7.86
C SER A 39 5.67 -20.88 9.26
N GLY A 40 4.68 -20.02 9.42
CA GLY A 40 4.28 -19.44 10.70
C GLY A 40 3.39 -18.20 10.58
N PRO A 41 2.85 -17.72 11.72
CA PRO A 41 1.85 -16.64 11.75
C PRO A 41 2.51 -15.27 11.61
N TRP A 42 3.10 -14.99 10.45
CA TRP A 42 3.72 -13.70 10.13
C TRP A 42 3.48 -13.32 8.67
N ASN A 43 3.78 -12.06 8.30
CA ASN A 43 3.45 -11.50 6.98
C ASN A 43 4.24 -12.05 5.78
N ARG A 44 5.14 -13.00 5.98
CA ARG A 44 6.09 -13.55 4.98
C ARG A 44 5.85 -15.04 4.84
N GLN A 45 4.64 -15.38 4.45
CA GLN A 45 4.13 -16.75 4.45
C GLN A 45 4.65 -17.55 3.26
N VAL A 46 4.84 -16.88 2.12
CA VAL A 46 5.31 -17.46 0.87
C VAL A 46 6.38 -16.56 0.28
N SER A 47 7.56 -17.11 -0.03
CA SER A 47 8.59 -16.41 -0.81
C SER A 47 8.44 -16.73 -2.30
N MET A 48 8.57 -15.71 -3.15
CA MET A 48 8.50 -15.87 -4.60
C MET A 48 9.69 -15.20 -5.29
N LEU A 49 10.17 -15.81 -6.37
CA LEU A 49 11.25 -15.25 -7.19
C LEU A 49 11.00 -15.55 -8.68
N GLY A 50 11.23 -14.55 -9.53
CA GLY A 50 11.12 -14.72 -10.98
C GLY A 50 12.35 -15.41 -11.57
N VAL A 51 12.15 -16.25 -12.58
CA VAL A 51 13.24 -16.85 -13.36
C VAL A 51 14.07 -15.77 -14.06
N GLU A 52 13.49 -14.60 -14.32
CA GLU A 52 14.14 -13.41 -14.82
C GLU A 52 15.29 -12.96 -13.89
N SER A 53 15.06 -13.01 -12.57
CA SER A 53 16.06 -12.70 -11.54
C SER A 53 17.08 -13.83 -11.38
N ILE A 54 16.62 -15.10 -11.37
CA ILE A 54 17.49 -16.28 -11.28
C ILE A 54 18.48 -16.32 -12.46
N GLY A 55 18.01 -16.02 -13.67
CA GLY A 55 18.83 -15.99 -14.87
C GLY A 55 19.90 -14.90 -14.86
N LYS A 56 19.60 -13.72 -14.29
CA LYS A 56 20.62 -12.67 -14.05
C LYS A 56 21.69 -13.16 -13.09
N SER A 57 21.29 -13.69 -11.94
CA SER A 57 22.23 -14.20 -10.93
C SER A 57 23.05 -15.39 -11.42
N SER A 58 22.48 -16.28 -12.24
CA SER A 58 23.22 -17.41 -12.83
C SER A 58 24.35 -16.94 -13.74
N LYS A 59 24.10 -15.91 -14.56
CA LYS A 59 25.12 -15.29 -15.42
C LYS A 59 26.21 -14.62 -14.61
N GLU A 60 25.83 -13.87 -13.57
CA GLU A 60 26.79 -13.19 -12.67
C GLU A 60 27.66 -14.19 -11.89
N ALA A 61 27.09 -15.31 -11.45
CA ALA A 61 27.80 -16.36 -10.72
C ALA A 61 28.61 -17.29 -11.63
N GLY A 62 28.41 -17.23 -12.95
CA GLY A 62 29.06 -18.14 -13.90
C GLY A 62 28.64 -19.61 -13.75
N ARG A 63 27.47 -19.88 -13.15
CA ARG A 63 26.91 -21.23 -13.00
C ARG A 63 25.40 -21.24 -13.11
N GLU A 64 24.84 -22.40 -13.44
CA GLU A 64 23.40 -22.61 -13.40
C GLU A 64 22.93 -22.67 -11.93
N ILE A 65 21.89 -21.89 -11.63
CA ILE A 65 21.24 -21.88 -10.31
C ILE A 65 19.89 -22.58 -10.43
N SER A 66 19.68 -23.59 -9.59
CA SER A 66 18.46 -24.40 -9.59
C SER A 66 17.30 -23.68 -8.91
N TYR A 67 16.07 -24.09 -9.23
CA TYR A 67 14.88 -23.58 -8.53
C TYR A 67 14.86 -23.99 -7.06
N GLY A 68 14.47 -23.05 -6.20
CA GLY A 68 14.45 -23.20 -4.73
C GLY A 68 15.80 -22.90 -4.07
N GLU A 69 16.87 -22.75 -4.86
CA GLU A 69 18.21 -22.52 -4.34
C GLU A 69 18.28 -21.18 -3.61
N PHE A 70 17.60 -20.14 -4.10
CA PHE A 70 17.49 -18.87 -3.40
C PHE A 70 16.51 -18.88 -2.21
N ALA A 71 16.01 -20.06 -1.81
CA ALA A 71 15.00 -20.24 -0.77
C ALA A 71 13.65 -19.57 -1.09
N GLU A 72 13.29 -19.49 -2.37
CA GLU A 72 11.95 -19.17 -2.83
C GLU A 72 11.01 -20.40 -2.76
N ASN A 73 9.78 -20.21 -2.28
CA ASN A 73 8.76 -21.25 -2.33
C ASN A 73 8.17 -21.42 -3.72
N ILE A 74 8.04 -20.33 -4.49
CA ILE A 74 7.45 -20.36 -5.82
C ILE A 74 8.40 -19.65 -6.78
N THR A 75 8.81 -20.37 -7.82
CA THR A 75 9.56 -19.79 -8.93
C THR A 75 8.60 -19.50 -10.07
N THR A 76 8.58 -18.27 -10.57
CA THR A 76 7.62 -17.83 -11.60
C THR A 76 8.29 -17.35 -12.88
N HIS A 77 7.52 -17.21 -13.95
CA HIS A 77 7.94 -16.57 -15.20
C HIS A 77 6.83 -15.65 -15.73
N GLY A 78 7.22 -14.53 -16.32
CA GLY A 78 6.34 -13.65 -17.09
C GLY A 78 6.48 -12.18 -16.70
N ILE A 79 6.94 -11.88 -15.47
CA ILE A 79 7.24 -10.53 -14.99
C ILE A 79 8.42 -10.53 -14.04
N GLU A 80 9.08 -9.38 -13.95
CA GLU A 80 10.04 -9.08 -12.88
C GLU A 80 9.30 -8.81 -11.57
N LEU A 81 9.20 -9.82 -10.70
CA LEU A 81 8.40 -9.75 -9.46
C LEU A 81 8.76 -8.56 -8.55
N TYR A 82 10.04 -8.16 -8.52
CA TYR A 82 10.49 -7.05 -7.69
C TYR A 82 10.01 -5.66 -8.14
N LYS A 83 9.40 -5.57 -9.33
CA LYS A 83 8.70 -4.36 -9.81
C LYS A 83 7.24 -4.29 -9.35
N THR A 84 6.73 -5.34 -8.71
CA THR A 84 5.43 -5.27 -8.04
C THR A 84 5.52 -4.49 -6.73
N LEU A 85 4.38 -4.08 -6.22
CA LEU A 85 4.28 -3.28 -5.01
C LEU A 85 3.55 -4.06 -3.91
N PRO A 86 3.85 -3.81 -2.62
CA PRO A 86 3.04 -4.34 -1.53
C PRO A 86 1.55 -4.03 -1.74
N LEU A 87 0.69 -4.97 -1.36
CA LEU A 87 -0.76 -5.04 -1.60
C LEU A 87 -1.19 -5.46 -3.01
N ASP A 88 -0.28 -5.62 -3.97
CA ASP A 88 -0.62 -6.23 -5.26
C ASP A 88 -0.94 -7.72 -5.06
N ARG A 89 -1.70 -8.31 -5.99
CA ARG A 89 -2.18 -9.69 -5.86
C ARG A 89 -1.82 -10.59 -7.02
N PHE A 90 -1.61 -11.86 -6.70
CA PHE A 90 -1.48 -12.96 -7.66
C PHE A 90 -2.53 -14.00 -7.34
N TYR A 91 -3.36 -14.38 -8.31
CA TYR A 91 -4.47 -15.30 -8.06
C TYR A 91 -4.83 -16.18 -9.24
N ASN A 92 -5.47 -17.30 -8.97
CA ASN A 92 -6.23 -18.07 -9.94
C ASN A 92 -7.58 -18.47 -9.33
N ASN A 93 -8.16 -19.62 -9.67
CA ASN A 93 -9.40 -20.07 -9.01
C ASN A 93 -9.12 -20.77 -7.66
N ASN A 94 -7.91 -21.25 -7.44
CA ASN A 94 -7.54 -22.08 -6.28
C ASN A 94 -6.90 -21.25 -5.17
N VAL A 95 -6.02 -20.32 -5.51
CA VAL A 95 -5.23 -19.54 -4.55
C VAL A 95 -5.33 -18.04 -4.84
N GLU A 96 -5.14 -17.24 -3.80
CA GLU A 96 -4.86 -15.81 -3.90
C GLU A 96 -3.74 -15.45 -2.91
N LEU A 97 -2.72 -14.78 -3.44
CA LEU A 97 -1.54 -14.29 -2.72
C LEU A 97 -1.52 -12.77 -2.80
N GLU A 98 -1.22 -12.11 -1.69
CA GLU A 98 -1.03 -10.65 -1.64
C GLU A 98 0.40 -10.33 -1.23
N VAL A 99 1.06 -9.49 -2.02
CA VAL A 99 2.45 -9.07 -1.79
C VAL A 99 2.49 -8.27 -0.49
N THR A 100 3.36 -8.67 0.43
CA THR A 100 3.56 -7.99 1.71
C THR A 100 4.86 -7.23 1.76
N GLN A 101 5.88 -7.69 1.02
CA GLN A 101 7.20 -7.11 1.08
C GLN A 101 8.01 -7.43 -0.19
N ILE A 102 8.83 -6.46 -0.61
CA ILE A 102 9.86 -6.64 -1.63
C ILE A 102 11.22 -6.69 -0.94
N GLY A 103 12.00 -7.71 -1.25
CA GLY A 103 13.32 -7.89 -0.68
C GLY A 103 13.32 -8.14 0.82
N LYS A 104 14.51 -8.33 1.40
CA LYS A 104 14.73 -8.38 2.86
C LYS A 104 16.20 -8.09 3.15
N LYS A 105 16.50 -7.30 4.20
CA LYS A 105 17.87 -7.16 4.70
C LYS A 105 18.46 -8.56 4.99
N CYS A 106 19.56 -8.89 4.30
CA CYS A 106 20.28 -10.13 4.53
C CYS A 106 21.22 -9.95 5.72
N HIS A 107 21.18 -10.85 6.69
CA HIS A 107 22.16 -10.87 7.79
C HIS A 107 23.41 -11.72 7.48
N GLY A 108 23.60 -12.09 6.20
CA GLY A 108 24.91 -12.32 5.57
C GLY A 108 25.80 -13.45 6.08
N THR A 109 25.50 -14.20 7.14
CA THR A 109 26.47 -15.17 7.67
C THR A 109 25.98 -16.61 7.76
N ASN A 110 24.66 -16.85 7.73
CA ASN A 110 24.05 -18.17 7.95
C ASN A 110 23.27 -18.74 6.76
N CYS A 111 23.30 -18.08 5.60
CA CYS A 111 22.62 -18.55 4.38
C CYS A 111 23.63 -19.25 3.45
N GLU A 112 23.32 -20.49 3.07
CA GLU A 112 24.15 -21.35 2.21
C GLU A 112 24.54 -20.64 0.89
N ILE A 113 23.58 -19.98 0.22
CA ILE A 113 23.82 -19.25 -1.04
C ILE A 113 24.71 -18.03 -0.83
N PHE A 114 24.53 -17.31 0.28
CA PHE A 114 25.39 -16.16 0.56
C PHE A 114 26.85 -16.62 0.76
N ARG A 115 27.06 -17.79 1.39
CA ARG A 115 28.40 -18.36 1.58
C ARG A 115 29.00 -18.86 0.26
N GLU A 116 28.17 -19.35 -0.66
CA GLU A 116 28.63 -19.92 -1.93
C GLU A 116 28.86 -18.87 -3.02
N VAL A 117 27.94 -17.90 -3.16
CA VAL A 117 27.94 -16.91 -4.26
C VAL A 117 28.40 -15.51 -3.79
N GLY A 118 28.49 -15.28 -2.48
CA GLY A 118 28.86 -13.98 -1.90
C GLY A 118 27.79 -12.88 -2.00
N ASN A 119 26.69 -13.13 -2.72
CA ASN A 119 25.56 -12.22 -2.88
C ASN A 119 24.25 -13.01 -3.11
N CYS A 120 23.17 -12.65 -2.41
CA CYS A 120 21.87 -13.30 -2.54
C CYS A 120 20.89 -12.37 -3.27
N VAL A 121 20.11 -12.91 -4.21
CA VAL A 121 19.15 -12.12 -5.01
C VAL A 121 17.87 -11.80 -4.24
N MET A 122 17.43 -12.69 -3.33
CA MET A 122 16.20 -12.51 -2.55
C MET A 122 16.10 -11.16 -1.81
N PRO A 123 17.16 -10.65 -1.17
CA PRO A 123 17.19 -9.33 -0.57
C PRO A 123 16.80 -8.16 -1.47
N LYS A 124 17.04 -8.29 -2.78
CA LYS A 124 16.85 -7.22 -3.76
C LYS A 124 15.64 -7.47 -4.67
N GLU A 125 15.50 -8.71 -5.14
CA GLU A 125 14.53 -9.04 -6.19
C GLU A 125 13.50 -10.12 -5.80
N GLY A 126 13.67 -10.75 -4.64
CA GLY A 126 12.66 -11.67 -4.10
C GLY A 126 11.47 -10.90 -3.54
N ILE A 127 10.29 -11.48 -3.60
CA ILE A 127 9.10 -10.92 -2.94
C ILE A 127 8.56 -11.90 -1.90
N PHE A 128 7.85 -11.37 -0.92
CA PHE A 128 7.10 -12.14 0.06
C PHE A 128 5.62 -11.82 -0.06
N ALA A 129 4.80 -12.84 0.15
CA ALA A 129 3.36 -12.74 0.10
C ALA A 129 2.71 -13.43 1.30
N ARG A 130 1.49 -12.97 1.62
CA ARG A 130 0.55 -13.67 2.50
C ARG A 130 -0.51 -14.37 1.67
N VAL A 131 -1.02 -15.49 2.18
CA VAL A 131 -2.09 -16.27 1.58
C VAL A 131 -3.42 -15.63 1.97
N VAL A 132 -4.12 -15.08 0.97
CA VAL A 132 -5.47 -14.51 1.15
C VAL A 132 -6.53 -15.59 0.95
N ARG A 133 -6.32 -16.50 -0.02
CA ARG A 133 -7.15 -17.69 -0.22
C ARG A 133 -6.27 -18.93 -0.26
N GLN A 134 -6.53 -19.84 0.69
CA GLN A 134 -5.82 -21.10 0.84
C GLN A 134 -6.13 -22.04 -0.33
N GLY A 135 -5.16 -22.86 -0.71
CA GLY A 135 -5.29 -23.77 -1.84
C GLY A 135 -3.98 -24.47 -2.19
N GLN A 136 -3.99 -25.26 -3.25
CA GLN A 136 -2.80 -25.95 -3.74
C GLN A 136 -2.31 -25.31 -5.03
N VAL A 137 -0.99 -25.24 -5.18
CA VAL A 137 -0.33 -24.85 -6.45
C VAL A 137 0.77 -25.84 -6.82
N LYS A 138 1.03 -25.96 -8.12
CA LYS A 138 2.08 -26.81 -8.69
C LYS A 138 2.76 -26.14 -9.90
N ALA A 139 3.89 -26.71 -10.31
CA ALA A 139 4.52 -26.33 -11.57
C ALA A 139 3.55 -26.50 -12.75
N GLY A 140 3.53 -25.51 -13.64
CA GLY A 140 2.62 -25.43 -14.77
C GLY A 140 1.34 -24.62 -14.52
N ASP A 141 0.98 -24.35 -13.26
CA ASP A 141 -0.17 -23.49 -12.95
C ASP A 141 0.10 -22.04 -13.40
N GLU A 142 -0.97 -21.32 -13.72
CA GLU A 142 -0.92 -19.90 -14.03
C GLU A 142 -1.58 -19.07 -12.91
N LEU A 143 -1.00 -17.91 -12.63
CA LEU A 143 -1.56 -16.89 -11.75
C LEU A 143 -1.75 -15.59 -12.55
N LYS A 144 -2.87 -14.91 -12.34
CA LYS A 144 -3.10 -13.56 -12.82
C LYS A 144 -2.50 -12.57 -11.83
N TYR A 145 -1.68 -11.66 -12.35
CA TYR A 145 -1.21 -10.49 -11.64
C TYR A 145 -2.25 -9.37 -11.70
N ASN A 146 -2.57 -8.82 -10.53
CA ASN A 146 -3.50 -7.72 -10.35
C ASN A 146 -2.88 -6.64 -9.45
N PRO A 147 -2.40 -5.53 -10.02
CA PRO A 147 -1.89 -4.42 -9.23
C PRO A 147 -3.02 -3.77 -8.43
N ARG A 148 -2.73 -3.36 -7.20
CA ARG A 148 -3.72 -2.64 -6.39
C ARG A 148 -3.86 -1.19 -6.88
N ILE A 149 -5.11 -0.79 -7.11
CA ILE A 149 -5.47 0.60 -7.39
C ILE A 149 -5.79 1.29 -6.07
N ILE A 150 -5.13 2.41 -5.79
CA ILE A 150 -5.38 3.20 -4.58
C ILE A 150 -6.57 4.14 -4.83
N LYS A 151 -7.60 4.01 -4.02
CA LYS A 151 -8.84 4.78 -4.14
C LYS A 151 -8.83 5.93 -3.15
N SER A 152 -9.09 7.14 -3.63
CA SER A 152 -9.23 8.32 -2.81
C SER A 152 -10.55 9.02 -3.08
N THR A 153 -11.16 9.61 -2.06
CA THR A 153 -12.30 10.53 -2.22
C THR A 153 -11.92 11.92 -1.74
N VAL A 154 -12.13 12.92 -2.59
CA VAL A 154 -11.94 14.33 -2.26
C VAL A 154 -13.32 14.97 -2.09
N ILE A 155 -13.57 15.55 -0.91
CA ILE A 155 -14.83 16.19 -0.55
C ILE A 155 -14.57 17.68 -0.29
N THR A 156 -15.04 18.53 -1.18
CA THR A 156 -15.00 19.98 -0.98
C THR A 156 -16.28 20.45 -0.29
N LEU A 157 -16.13 21.18 0.81
CA LEU A 157 -17.22 21.87 1.51
C LEU A 157 -17.17 23.36 1.17
N SER A 158 -18.18 23.83 0.46
CA SER A 158 -18.33 25.26 0.20
C SER A 158 -19.71 25.62 -0.34
N ASP A 159 -20.47 26.44 0.40
CA ASP A 159 -21.70 27.04 -0.11
C ASP A 159 -21.48 27.79 -1.44
N ARG A 160 -20.42 28.59 -1.50
CA ARG A 160 -20.13 29.47 -2.64
C ARG A 160 -19.72 28.70 -3.89
N ALA A 161 -18.85 27.69 -3.76
CA ALA A 161 -18.48 26.87 -4.92
C ALA A 161 -19.67 26.02 -5.38
N TYR A 162 -20.46 25.47 -4.45
CA TYR A 162 -21.66 24.69 -4.77
C TYR A 162 -22.70 25.53 -5.54
N GLN A 163 -22.87 26.81 -5.16
CA GLN A 163 -23.74 27.76 -5.86
C GLN A 163 -23.16 28.29 -7.19
N GLY A 164 -21.94 27.88 -7.57
CA GLY A 164 -21.29 28.35 -8.80
C GLY A 164 -20.74 29.77 -8.74
N ILE A 165 -20.66 30.39 -7.54
CA ILE A 165 -20.09 31.74 -7.36
C ILE A 165 -18.60 31.74 -7.72
N TYR A 166 -17.89 30.64 -7.44
CA TYR A 166 -16.55 30.40 -7.92
C TYR A 166 -16.31 28.92 -8.20
N THR A 167 -15.29 28.62 -9.00
CA THR A 167 -14.81 27.26 -9.23
C THR A 167 -13.97 26.77 -8.06
N ASP A 168 -14.19 25.53 -7.61
CA ASP A 168 -13.34 24.91 -6.60
C ASP A 168 -11.93 24.64 -7.15
N LYS A 169 -10.96 25.41 -6.68
CA LYS A 169 -9.53 25.21 -6.97
C LYS A 169 -8.87 24.27 -5.99
N SER A 170 -9.37 24.19 -4.76
CA SER A 170 -8.73 23.47 -3.66
C SER A 170 -8.93 21.96 -3.79
N GLY A 171 -10.15 21.49 -4.01
CA GLY A 171 -10.40 20.06 -4.24
C GLY A 171 -9.74 19.55 -5.52
N LYS A 172 -9.74 20.36 -6.59
CA LYS A 172 -9.00 20.04 -7.83
C LYS A 172 -7.49 19.97 -7.64
N GLN A 173 -6.94 20.80 -6.75
CA GLN A 173 -5.53 20.72 -6.40
C GLN A 173 -5.21 19.43 -5.63
N ILE A 174 -6.07 19.02 -4.69
CA ILE A 174 -5.91 17.74 -3.97
C ILE A 174 -5.92 16.58 -4.96
N GLU A 175 -6.93 16.53 -5.83
CA GLU A 175 -7.07 15.50 -6.86
C GLU A 175 -5.79 15.38 -7.72
N LYS A 176 -5.28 16.51 -8.20
CA LYS A 176 -4.06 16.56 -9.01
C LYS A 176 -2.84 16.04 -8.23
N ARG A 177 -2.62 16.54 -7.02
CA ARG A 177 -1.46 16.18 -6.19
C ARG A 177 -1.45 14.70 -5.81
N LEU A 178 -2.61 14.11 -5.55
CA LEU A 178 -2.72 12.67 -5.27
C LEU A 178 -2.37 11.84 -6.50
N LYS A 179 -2.92 12.18 -7.68
CA LYS A 179 -2.61 11.50 -8.94
C LYS A 179 -1.11 11.58 -9.27
N GLU A 180 -0.50 12.75 -9.10
CA GLU A 180 0.93 12.96 -9.32
C GLU A 180 1.78 12.15 -8.33
N PHE A 181 1.42 12.15 -7.04
CA PHE A 181 2.13 11.41 -6.02
C PHE A 181 2.12 9.90 -6.30
N TRP A 182 0.94 9.30 -6.50
CA TRP A 182 0.86 7.86 -6.73
C TRP A 182 1.56 7.45 -8.03
N LYS A 183 1.43 8.25 -9.09
CA LYS A 183 2.18 8.04 -10.34
C LYS A 183 3.69 8.09 -10.13
N SER A 184 4.21 8.98 -9.27
CA SER A 184 5.65 9.12 -9.00
C SER A 184 6.29 7.90 -8.35
N ILE A 185 5.48 7.01 -7.76
CA ILE A 185 5.91 5.75 -7.15
C ILE A 185 5.33 4.54 -7.89
N ASP A 186 4.99 4.71 -9.18
CA ASP A 186 4.47 3.68 -10.08
C ASP A 186 3.19 2.98 -9.58
N ARG A 187 2.41 3.65 -8.73
CA ARG A 187 1.16 3.14 -8.18
C ARG A 187 -0.04 3.71 -8.93
N GLN A 188 -0.94 2.82 -9.35
CA GLN A 188 -2.22 3.22 -9.94
C GLN A 188 -3.14 3.81 -8.87
N SER A 189 -3.88 4.87 -9.24
CA SER A 189 -4.85 5.49 -8.33
C SER A 189 -6.09 6.00 -9.05
N GLU A 190 -7.19 5.99 -8.32
CA GLU A 190 -8.47 6.56 -8.71
C GLU A 190 -8.87 7.61 -7.67
N VAL A 191 -9.40 8.74 -8.14
CA VAL A 191 -9.83 9.83 -7.25
C VAL A 191 -11.24 10.23 -7.61
N ASP A 192 -12.16 9.96 -6.70
CA ASP A 192 -13.52 10.48 -6.74
C ASP A 192 -13.55 11.88 -6.16
N TYR A 193 -14.32 12.77 -6.80
CA TYR A 193 -14.45 14.16 -6.38
C TYR A 193 -15.92 14.50 -6.12
N VAL A 194 -16.18 15.09 -4.96
CA VAL A 194 -17.52 15.49 -4.51
C VAL A 194 -17.47 16.94 -4.03
N LEU A 195 -18.40 17.77 -4.51
CA LEU A 195 -18.61 19.13 -4.04
C LEU A 195 -19.96 19.21 -3.33
N ILE A 196 -19.94 19.66 -2.07
CA ILE A 196 -21.14 19.83 -1.23
C ILE A 196 -21.18 21.23 -0.61
N PRO A 197 -22.37 21.75 -0.25
CA PRO A 197 -22.48 22.94 0.59
C PRO A 197 -21.98 22.66 2.01
N ASP A 198 -21.89 23.70 2.84
CA ASP A 198 -21.42 23.62 4.23
C ASP A 198 -22.49 22.95 5.12
N ASN A 199 -22.69 21.64 4.95
CA ASN A 199 -23.77 20.86 5.56
C ASN A 199 -23.27 19.56 6.22
N ALA A 200 -23.54 19.43 7.52
CA ALA A 200 -23.06 18.31 8.33
C ALA A 200 -23.59 16.94 7.87
N ASN A 201 -24.87 16.85 7.51
CA ASN A 201 -25.48 15.59 7.11
C ASN A 201 -24.93 15.12 5.76
N LEU A 202 -24.75 16.03 4.80
CA LEU A 202 -24.17 15.71 3.50
C LEU A 202 -22.70 15.31 3.62
N LEU A 203 -21.92 15.95 4.50
CA LEU A 203 -20.55 15.55 4.79
C LEU A 203 -20.50 14.13 5.35
N LYS A 204 -21.32 13.83 6.36
CA LYS A 204 -21.40 12.50 6.97
C LYS A 204 -21.78 11.43 5.94
N GLN A 205 -22.79 11.69 5.11
CA GLN A 205 -23.22 10.77 4.04
C GLN A 205 -22.12 10.56 2.99
N SER A 206 -21.39 11.61 2.62
CA SER A 206 -20.30 11.53 1.64
C SER A 206 -19.14 10.68 2.16
N ILE A 207 -18.80 10.81 3.45
CA ILE A 207 -17.79 9.99 4.11
C ILE A 207 -18.24 8.54 4.19
N GLN A 208 -19.49 8.27 4.59
CA GLN A 208 -20.03 6.91 4.65
C GLN A 208 -20.02 6.24 3.28
N LYS A 209 -20.44 6.94 2.23
CA LYS A 209 -20.39 6.43 0.85
C LYS A 209 -18.96 6.13 0.40
N ALA A 210 -17.99 6.96 0.76
CA ALA A 210 -16.58 6.72 0.44
C ALA A 210 -16.05 5.45 1.14
N ILE A 211 -16.45 5.21 2.38
CA ILE A 211 -16.11 3.98 3.13
C ILE A 211 -16.76 2.75 2.48
N GLU A 212 -18.05 2.83 2.14
CA GLU A 212 -18.79 1.77 1.43
C GLU A 212 -18.15 1.42 0.08
N ASN A 213 -17.58 2.41 -0.61
CA ASN A 213 -16.85 2.23 -1.87
C ASN A 213 -15.39 1.73 -1.68
N HIS A 214 -14.99 1.44 -0.45
CA HIS A 214 -13.65 1.01 -0.07
C HIS A 214 -12.55 2.01 -0.47
N SER A 215 -12.79 3.31 -0.24
CA SER A 215 -11.73 4.32 -0.37
C SER A 215 -10.62 4.08 0.66
N ASP A 216 -9.37 4.06 0.20
CA ASP A 216 -8.19 3.98 1.07
C ASP A 216 -7.95 5.32 1.79
N PHE A 217 -8.31 6.43 1.13
CA PHE A 217 -8.13 7.78 1.63
C PHE A 217 -9.36 8.67 1.41
N ILE A 218 -9.67 9.51 2.39
CA ILE A 218 -10.63 10.61 2.27
C ILE A 218 -9.90 11.92 2.60
N PHE A 219 -10.01 12.89 1.70
CA PHE A 219 -9.53 14.24 1.91
C PHE A 219 -10.71 15.19 1.87
N THR A 220 -10.90 15.98 2.92
CA THR A 220 -11.88 17.07 2.89
C THR A 220 -11.15 18.42 2.77
N THR A 221 -11.80 19.42 2.18
CA THR A 221 -11.29 20.79 2.17
C THR A 221 -12.41 21.79 2.43
N GLY A 222 -12.17 22.71 3.38
CA GLY A 222 -13.16 23.68 3.84
C GLY A 222 -13.76 23.34 5.20
N GLY A 223 -14.35 24.34 5.84
CA GLY A 223 -15.08 24.17 7.10
C GLY A 223 -14.21 23.87 8.34
N THR A 224 -12.91 24.20 8.33
CA THR A 224 -11.97 23.90 9.44
C THR A 224 -11.50 25.14 10.23
N GLY A 225 -12.06 26.32 9.94
CA GLY A 225 -11.80 27.54 10.71
C GLY A 225 -12.55 27.60 12.04
N ILE A 226 -12.65 28.79 12.62
CA ILE A 226 -13.37 29.06 13.89
C ILE A 226 -14.73 29.74 13.68
N GLY A 227 -15.14 29.94 12.43
CA GLY A 227 -16.41 30.57 12.09
C GLY A 227 -17.60 29.65 12.41
N PRO A 228 -18.82 30.21 12.55
CA PRO A 228 -20.01 29.44 12.89
C PRO A 228 -20.43 28.42 11.82
N LYS A 229 -19.92 28.56 10.59
CA LYS A 229 -20.12 27.61 9.48
C LYS A 229 -19.01 26.56 9.35
N ASP A 230 -17.91 26.72 10.09
CA ASP A 230 -16.83 25.75 10.09
C ASP A 230 -17.23 24.57 10.96
N ILE A 231 -17.68 23.48 10.33
CA ILE A 231 -18.27 22.30 10.98
C ILE A 231 -17.49 21.01 10.73
N THR A 232 -16.49 21.01 9.86
CA THR A 232 -15.80 19.80 9.40
C THR A 232 -15.18 19.01 10.57
N PRO A 233 -14.45 19.63 11.52
CA PRO A 233 -13.91 18.92 12.67
C PRO A 233 -14.99 18.29 13.56
N GLU A 234 -16.09 19.00 13.80
CA GLU A 234 -17.20 18.54 14.65
C GLU A 234 -17.93 17.34 14.04
N VAL A 235 -18.02 17.28 12.72
CA VAL A 235 -18.66 16.17 12.01
C VAL A 235 -17.72 14.96 11.93
N VAL A 236 -16.44 15.19 11.63
CA VAL A 236 -15.50 14.09 11.35
C VAL A 236 -14.93 13.49 12.63
N ALA A 237 -14.60 14.28 13.65
CA ALA A 237 -13.95 13.76 14.86
C ALA A 237 -14.72 12.62 15.54
N PRO A 238 -16.06 12.68 15.72
CA PRO A 238 -16.82 11.58 16.31
C PRO A 238 -16.88 10.30 15.46
N MET A 239 -16.51 10.39 14.17
CA MET A 239 -16.46 9.25 13.26
C MET A 239 -15.10 8.52 13.30
N LEU A 240 -14.05 9.18 13.80
CA LEU A 240 -12.70 8.62 13.83
C LEU A 240 -12.57 7.59 14.96
N GLU A 241 -12.05 6.41 14.63
CA GLU A 241 -11.65 5.42 15.63
C GLU A 241 -10.31 5.77 16.28
N LYS A 242 -9.43 6.38 15.49
CA LYS A 242 -8.08 6.76 15.90
C LYS A 242 -7.76 8.12 15.31
N GLN A 243 -7.38 9.06 16.16
CA GLN A 243 -6.95 10.38 15.72
C GLN A 243 -5.44 10.39 15.47
N LEU A 244 -5.03 11.01 14.36
CA LEU A 244 -3.64 11.17 13.95
C LEU A 244 -3.22 12.63 14.17
N SER A 245 -3.18 13.09 15.43
CA SER A 245 -2.91 14.50 15.74
C SER A 245 -1.52 14.96 15.31
N GLY A 246 -0.51 14.10 15.43
CA GLY A 246 0.90 14.46 15.20
C GLY A 246 1.20 15.08 13.84
N ILE A 247 0.56 14.60 12.75
CA ILE A 247 0.75 15.21 11.42
C ILE A 247 0.13 16.61 11.34
N MET A 248 -1.01 16.82 12.00
CA MET A 248 -1.68 18.12 12.03
C MET A 248 -0.92 19.12 12.93
N ASP A 249 -0.36 18.65 14.04
CA ASP A 249 0.48 19.45 14.93
C ASP A 249 1.77 19.89 14.23
N LEU A 250 2.45 18.97 13.53
CA LEU A 250 3.61 19.29 12.71
C LEU A 250 3.32 20.41 11.71
N ILE A 251 2.24 20.27 10.95
CA ILE A 251 1.83 21.25 9.93
C ILE A 251 1.54 22.60 10.59
N ARG A 252 0.77 22.63 11.68
CA ARG A 252 0.47 23.87 12.42
C ARG A 252 1.73 24.55 12.93
N ILE A 253 2.65 23.82 13.56
CA ILE A 253 3.90 24.39 14.09
C ILE A 253 4.76 24.93 12.94
N LYS A 254 4.97 24.11 11.89
CA LYS A 254 5.83 24.44 10.76
C LYS A 254 5.37 25.70 10.03
N TYR A 255 4.09 25.77 9.64
CA TYR A 255 3.58 26.91 8.89
C TYR A 255 3.15 28.07 9.79
N GLY A 256 2.80 27.79 11.06
CA GLY A 256 2.44 28.77 12.06
C GLY A 256 3.58 29.69 12.47
N ALA A 257 4.83 29.22 12.40
CA ALA A 257 6.02 30.02 12.69
C ALA A 257 6.13 31.26 11.78
N GLU A 258 5.78 31.13 10.50
CA GLU A 258 5.76 32.24 9.54
C GLU A 258 4.37 32.88 9.40
N LYS A 259 3.30 32.07 9.56
CA LYS A 259 1.90 32.49 9.38
C LYS A 259 1.11 32.15 10.64
N PRO A 260 1.10 33.02 11.67
CA PRO A 260 0.44 32.72 12.95
C PRO A 260 -1.03 32.27 12.82
N ALA A 261 -1.75 32.73 11.80
CA ALA A 261 -3.13 32.30 11.52
C ALA A 261 -3.27 30.78 11.26
N ALA A 262 -2.22 30.09 10.79
CA ALA A 262 -2.25 28.64 10.59
C ALA A 262 -2.43 27.87 11.92
N LEU A 263 -2.03 28.46 13.05
CA LEU A 263 -2.22 27.88 14.38
C LEU A 263 -3.70 27.81 14.81
N LEU A 264 -4.57 28.63 14.21
CA LEU A 264 -6.01 28.61 14.48
C LEU A 264 -6.76 27.51 13.73
N SER A 265 -6.09 26.79 12.82
CA SER A 265 -6.71 25.72 12.05
C SER A 265 -7.14 24.57 12.96
N ARG A 266 -8.42 24.20 12.87
CA ARG A 266 -8.99 23.03 13.55
C ARG A 266 -8.94 21.77 12.69
N SER A 267 -8.10 21.75 11.65
CA SER A 267 -7.86 20.56 10.83
C SER A 267 -7.47 19.34 11.67
N ILE A 268 -8.09 18.21 11.35
CA ILE A 268 -7.89 16.92 12.00
C ILE A 268 -7.56 15.83 10.97
N ALA A 269 -6.88 14.79 11.41
CA ALA A 269 -6.68 13.55 10.67
C ALA A 269 -6.99 12.36 11.56
N GLY A 270 -7.32 11.24 10.94
CA GLY A 270 -7.62 10.02 11.65
C GLY A 270 -7.88 8.83 10.73
N VAL A 271 -8.44 7.78 11.32
CA VAL A 271 -8.80 6.55 10.65
C VAL A 271 -10.26 6.21 10.96
N ILE A 272 -11.00 5.78 9.94
CA ILE A 272 -12.33 5.18 10.06
C ILE A 272 -12.25 3.81 9.37
N ASP A 273 -12.46 2.71 10.09
CA ASP A 273 -12.23 1.35 9.60
C ASP A 273 -10.83 1.19 8.93
N GLN A 274 -10.76 0.99 7.60
CA GLN A 274 -9.51 0.91 6.83
C GLN A 274 -9.23 2.17 5.99
N THR A 275 -9.93 3.27 6.26
CA THR A 275 -9.82 4.51 5.49
C THR A 275 -9.08 5.59 6.28
N ASN A 276 -8.01 6.14 5.69
CA ASN A 276 -7.30 7.29 6.24
C ASN A 276 -8.05 8.58 5.90
N VAL A 277 -8.33 9.44 6.89
CA VAL A 277 -9.09 10.68 6.70
C VAL A 277 -8.25 11.89 7.06
N TYR A 278 -8.21 12.90 6.18
CA TYR A 278 -7.51 14.17 6.38
C TYR A 278 -8.45 15.34 6.09
N CYS A 279 -8.66 16.22 7.07
CA CYS A 279 -9.48 17.42 6.92
C CYS A 279 -8.60 18.66 6.72
N LEU A 280 -8.58 19.21 5.51
CA LEU A 280 -7.67 20.28 5.11
C LEU A 280 -8.37 21.65 5.14
N PRO A 281 -7.61 22.75 5.25
CA PRO A 281 -8.15 24.10 5.10
C PRO A 281 -8.71 24.35 3.70
N GLY A 282 -9.52 25.41 3.55
CA GLY A 282 -10.21 25.72 2.29
C GLY A 282 -9.37 26.46 1.23
N SER A 283 -8.26 27.11 1.61
CA SER A 283 -7.44 27.86 0.64
C SER A 283 -6.47 26.93 -0.10
N SER A 284 -6.32 27.11 -1.42
CA SER A 284 -5.45 26.24 -2.23
C SER A 284 -3.98 26.32 -1.81
N LYS A 285 -3.54 27.46 -1.25
CA LYS A 285 -2.20 27.61 -0.65
C LYS A 285 -2.03 26.69 0.55
N ALA A 286 -2.94 26.77 1.52
CA ALA A 286 -2.89 25.93 2.71
C ALA A 286 -3.06 24.44 2.37
N VAL A 287 -3.89 24.09 1.38
CA VAL A 287 -3.99 22.72 0.86
C VAL A 287 -2.64 22.19 0.42
N ASN A 288 -1.87 22.97 -0.35
CA ASN A 288 -0.53 22.55 -0.78
C ASN A 288 0.41 22.35 0.41
N GLU A 289 0.42 23.29 1.34
CA GLU A 289 1.23 23.21 2.57
C GLU A 289 0.91 21.93 3.37
N TYR A 290 -0.38 21.59 3.51
CA TYR A 290 -0.79 20.37 4.21
C TYR A 290 -0.38 19.10 3.44
N LEU A 291 -0.61 19.08 2.13
CA LEU A 291 -0.25 17.92 1.30
C LEU A 291 1.25 17.68 1.22
N ASP A 292 2.08 18.72 1.28
CA ASP A 292 3.54 18.59 1.29
C ASP A 292 4.03 17.74 2.47
N GLU A 293 3.35 17.80 3.62
CA GLU A 293 3.68 16.99 4.80
C GLU A 293 2.92 15.67 4.82
N ILE A 294 1.63 15.66 4.48
CA ILE A 294 0.81 14.44 4.51
C ILE A 294 1.37 13.39 3.54
N LEU A 295 1.69 13.78 2.30
CA LEU A 295 2.14 12.86 1.25
C LEU A 295 3.47 12.15 1.59
N LYS A 296 4.27 12.68 2.51
CA LYS A 296 5.49 11.99 2.99
C LYS A 296 5.16 10.72 3.78
N THR A 297 3.94 10.61 4.30
CA THR A 297 3.53 9.55 5.22
C THR A 297 2.43 8.63 4.69
N VAL A 298 1.72 9.02 3.62
CA VAL A 298 0.54 8.27 3.11
C VAL A 298 0.84 6.83 2.71
N THR A 299 2.00 6.55 2.11
CA THR A 299 2.38 5.18 1.75
C THR A 299 2.57 4.32 3.00
N HIS A 300 3.20 4.89 4.03
CA HIS A 300 3.40 4.18 5.29
C HIS A 300 2.08 3.96 6.03
N SER A 301 1.20 4.97 6.08
CA SER A 301 -0.10 4.84 6.74
C SER A 301 -0.97 3.78 6.06
N LEU A 302 -0.98 3.72 4.73
CA LEU A 302 -1.65 2.66 3.96
C LEU A 302 -1.16 1.26 4.39
N TYR A 303 0.14 1.08 4.48
CA TYR A 303 0.75 -0.18 4.85
C TYR A 303 0.44 -0.58 6.29
N MET A 304 0.46 0.38 7.23
CA MET A 304 0.06 0.14 8.62
C MET A 304 -1.39 -0.32 8.73
N ILE A 305 -2.32 0.32 8.02
CA ILE A 305 -3.75 -0.07 8.01
C ILE A 305 -3.93 -1.50 7.51
N HIS A 306 -3.16 -1.91 6.50
CA HIS A 306 -3.17 -3.29 5.99
C HIS A 306 -2.27 -4.26 6.76
N GLN A 307 -1.72 -3.82 7.90
CA GLN A 307 -0.89 -4.61 8.81
C GLN A 307 0.38 -5.14 8.14
N LEU A 308 0.93 -4.40 7.18
CA LEU A 308 2.21 -4.70 6.55
C LEU A 308 3.34 -4.12 7.38
N ASP A 309 4.25 -4.99 7.82
CA ASP A 309 5.48 -4.61 8.51
C ASP A 309 6.63 -4.52 7.50
N ILE A 310 7.03 -3.29 7.20
CA ILE A 310 8.02 -2.96 6.15
C ILE A 310 9.29 -2.35 6.78
N HIS A 311 9.45 -2.50 8.10
CA HIS A 311 10.65 -2.05 8.83
C HIS A 311 11.75 -3.13 8.91
#